data_AF-A0A358N7U4-F1
#
_entry.id   AF-A0A358N7U4-F1
#
_cell.length_a   1.000
_cell.length_b   1.000
_cell.length_c   1.000
_cell.angle_alpha   90.00
_cell.angle_beta   90.00
_cell.angle_gamma   90.00
#
_symmetry.space_group_name_H-M   'P 1'
#
loop_
_entity.id
_entity.type
_entity.pdbx_description
1 polymer ?
#
loop_
_entity_poly.entity_id
_entity_poly.type
_entity_poly.pdbx_seq_one_letter_code
_entity_poly.pdbx_strand_id
1 'polypeptide(L)'
;MPETTLVMRELENRRESFVMLRGNYEALVDKVQPRTPATFPRDSTIETTGDRLELARWLTSTENPLLARVTVNRWWAQLFGTGLVPTLEDFGTQSELPSHPELLDWLASELIESGWSMKHLHKLIVTSAAFQRSAQLTAISVSKDPVNRYLSRGPRFRLPAEMIRDNALAISGLLSEKMYGPPIMPYQPERIWRSVGRNQPKWVAAKDEDRFRRGAYVVWKRAAPYPSFINFDAPDRGTCTVNRGRSNTPLQALTLLNDPAFVEMALALADRILSESPSTDDRERVRYAMKLAVSRDAEDHEQQILLDLLTTERRVLQDQAQLVKARTMTSVPALKLRSNDMQELAAWFAVANAILNLDETMNQ
;
A
#
# COMPACT_ATOMS: atom_id res chain seq x y z
N MET A 1 18.06 -4.67 17.99
CA MET A 1 16.95 -3.71 18.12
C MET A 1 16.60 -3.66 19.60
N PRO A 2 16.30 -2.50 20.22
CA PRO A 2 15.89 -2.49 21.61
C PRO A 2 14.58 -3.27 21.80
N GLU A 3 14.49 -4.08 22.87
CA GLU A 3 13.32 -4.88 23.24
C GLU A 3 12.14 -4.02 23.75
N THR A 4 12.43 -2.76 24.07
CA THR A 4 11.47 -1.79 24.58
C THR A 4 11.41 -0.56 23.68
N THR A 5 10.22 0.02 23.56
CA THR A 5 10.02 1.30 22.86
C THR A 5 9.85 2.41 23.87
N LEU A 6 10.31 3.61 23.53
CA LEU A 6 10.08 4.79 24.36
C LEU A 6 8.60 5.17 24.25
N VAL A 7 7.92 5.23 25.39
CA VAL A 7 6.57 5.75 25.49
C VAL A 7 6.62 7.13 26.15
N MET A 8 5.77 8.05 25.70
CA MET A 8 5.60 9.32 26.40
C MET A 8 4.82 9.08 27.69
N ARG A 9 5.42 9.40 28.83
CA ARG A 9 4.78 9.36 30.15
C ARG A 9 4.58 10.78 30.67
N GLU A 10 3.42 11.05 31.26
CA GLU A 10 3.16 12.35 31.89
C GLU A 10 4.06 12.51 33.13
N LEU A 11 4.58 13.71 33.33
CA LEU A 11 5.44 14.04 34.46
C LEU A 11 4.58 14.19 35.72
N GLU A 12 5.11 13.78 36.88
CA GLU A 12 4.44 13.99 38.18
C GLU A 12 4.19 15.49 38.44
N ASN A 13 5.16 16.34 38.09
CA ASN A 13 5.04 17.78 38.15
C ASN A 13 4.95 18.35 36.73
N ARG A 14 3.83 19.00 36.40
CA ARG A 14 3.63 19.63 35.09
C ARG A 14 4.65 20.76 34.89
N ARG A 15 5.28 20.78 33.71
CA ARG A 15 6.17 21.86 33.30
C ARG A 15 5.34 23.11 33.01
N GLU A 16 5.74 24.24 33.59
CA GLU A 16 5.14 25.52 33.25
C GLU A 16 5.46 25.91 31.81
N SER A 17 4.46 26.39 31.09
CA SER A 17 4.57 26.84 29.70
C SER A 17 4.16 28.31 29.62
N PHE A 18 4.87 29.08 28.79
CA PHE A 18 4.67 30.52 28.67
C PHE A 18 4.65 30.92 27.20
N VAL A 19 3.96 32.03 26.88
CA VAL A 19 4.07 32.69 25.58
C VAL A 19 5.47 33.29 25.44
N MET A 20 6.15 32.95 24.34
CA MET A 20 7.47 33.50 24.01
C MET A 20 7.30 34.77 23.18
N LEU A 21 7.82 35.90 23.66
CA LEU A 21 7.73 37.18 22.96
C LEU A 21 8.47 37.08 21.62
N ARG A 22 7.72 37.14 20.51
CA ARG A 22 8.25 36.97 19.14
C ARG A 22 9.07 35.68 18.95
N GLY A 23 8.74 34.63 19.70
CA GLY A 23 9.45 33.34 19.65
C GLY A 23 10.82 33.32 20.35
N ASN A 24 11.21 34.36 21.09
CA ASN A 24 12.42 34.33 21.90
C ASN A 24 12.18 33.48 23.16
N TYR A 25 12.93 32.37 23.29
CA TYR A 25 12.80 31.42 24.40
C TYR A 25 13.24 31.99 25.76
N GLU A 26 13.96 33.12 25.78
CA GLU A 26 14.38 33.81 27.01
C GLU A 26 13.37 34.86 27.47
N ALA A 27 12.53 35.36 26.56
CA ALA A 27 11.55 36.42 26.85
C ALA A 27 10.15 35.81 27.04
N LEU A 28 9.91 35.29 28.25
CA LEU A 28 8.63 34.69 28.64
C LEU A 28 7.63 35.76 29.09
N VAL A 29 6.38 35.65 28.64
CA VAL A 29 5.30 36.58 28.97
C VAL A 29 4.22 35.85 29.78
N ASP A 30 3.07 35.57 29.18
CA ASP A 30 1.93 35.00 29.88
C ASP A 30 2.11 33.49 30.08
N LYS A 31 1.86 33.02 31.31
CA LYS A 31 1.76 31.58 31.59
C LYS A 31 0.50 31.03 30.92
N VAL A 32 0.63 29.94 30.18
CA VAL A 32 -0.47 29.29 29.47
C VAL A 32 -0.84 27.96 30.09
N GLN A 33 -2.10 27.57 29.93
CA GLN A 33 -2.61 26.25 30.30
C GLN A 33 -3.03 25.49 29.04
N PRO A 34 -2.95 24.16 29.05
CA PRO A 34 -3.50 23.35 27.98
C PRO A 34 -5.00 23.64 27.80
N ARG A 35 -5.42 23.86 26.56
CA ARG A 35 -6.80 24.09 26.17
C ARG A 35 -6.99 23.70 24.70
N THR A 36 -8.21 23.33 24.32
CA THR A 36 -8.59 23.20 22.92
C THR A 36 -8.66 24.56 22.23
N PRO A 37 -8.43 24.65 20.90
CA PRO A 37 -8.49 25.93 20.20
C PRO A 37 -9.88 26.58 20.35
N ALA A 38 -9.91 27.84 20.78
CA ALA A 38 -11.15 28.55 21.12
C ALA A 38 -12.11 28.75 19.93
N THR A 39 -11.61 28.66 18.70
CA THR A 39 -12.39 28.80 17.46
C THR A 39 -13.33 27.61 17.20
N PHE A 40 -13.11 26.46 17.84
CA PHE A 40 -13.94 25.28 17.64
C PHE A 40 -14.91 25.05 18.79
N PRO A 41 -16.09 24.42 18.52
CA PRO A 41 -17.03 24.05 19.56
C PRO A 41 -16.36 23.19 20.62
N ARG A 42 -16.70 23.44 21.88
CA ARG A 42 -16.26 22.61 22.99
C ARG A 42 -17.46 21.82 23.49
N ASP A 43 -17.30 20.51 23.55
CA ASP A 43 -18.23 19.64 24.26
C ASP A 43 -18.13 19.91 25.77
N SER A 44 -19.21 20.43 26.33
CA SER A 44 -19.31 20.79 27.76
C SER A 44 -19.27 19.58 28.70
N THR A 45 -19.47 18.37 28.17
CA THR A 45 -19.42 17.13 28.95
C THR A 45 -17.99 16.62 29.18
N ILE A 46 -17.00 17.16 28.46
CA ILE A 46 -15.60 16.77 28.59
C ILE A 46 -14.93 17.59 29.71
N GLU A 47 -14.56 16.88 30.78
CA GLU A 47 -13.79 17.45 31.90
C GLU A 47 -12.50 18.14 31.43
N THR A 48 -12.26 19.34 31.96
CA THR A 48 -11.02 20.10 31.77
C THR A 48 -9.91 19.56 32.66
N THR A 49 -9.25 18.47 32.25
CA THR A 49 -8.06 17.97 32.96
C THR A 49 -6.77 18.64 32.46
N GLY A 50 -6.82 19.31 31.30
CA GLY A 50 -5.67 19.91 30.63
C GLY A 50 -4.64 18.88 30.17
N ASP A 51 -5.02 17.62 30.06
CA ASP A 51 -4.13 16.55 29.58
C ASP A 51 -4.41 16.22 28.10
N ARG A 52 -3.67 15.24 27.57
CA ARG A 52 -3.85 14.76 26.19
C ARG A 52 -5.14 13.98 25.98
N LEU A 53 -5.74 13.45 27.04
CA LEU A 53 -7.00 12.71 26.98
C LEU A 53 -8.17 13.66 26.75
N GLU A 54 -8.18 14.85 27.35
CA GLU A 54 -9.14 15.92 27.04
C GLU A 54 -9.11 16.27 25.54
N LEU A 55 -7.91 16.49 24.98
CA LEU A 55 -7.75 16.78 23.56
C LEU A 55 -8.25 15.63 22.68
N ALA A 56 -7.95 14.38 23.04
CA ALA A 56 -8.41 13.21 22.28
C ALA A 56 -9.94 13.08 22.31
N ARG A 57 -10.57 13.25 23.48
CA ARG A 57 -12.03 13.25 23.62
C ARG A 57 -12.68 14.36 22.81
N TRP A 58 -12.10 15.56 22.81
CA TRP A 58 -12.61 16.67 22.01
C TRP A 58 -12.45 16.42 20.50
N LEU A 59 -11.32 15.87 20.07
CA LEU A 59 -11.08 15.54 18.66
C LEU A 59 -12.14 14.58 18.11
N THR A 60 -12.53 13.59 18.91
CA THR A 60 -13.51 12.56 18.53
C THR A 60 -14.94 12.87 18.99
N SER A 61 -15.21 14.06 19.54
CA SER A 61 -16.55 14.45 19.95
C SER A 61 -17.45 14.66 18.73
N THR A 62 -18.75 14.38 18.90
CA THR A 62 -19.80 14.66 17.91
C THR A 62 -19.89 16.14 17.56
N GLU A 63 -19.48 17.02 18.48
CA GLU A 63 -19.45 18.47 18.30
C GLU A 63 -18.27 18.94 17.43
N ASN A 64 -17.32 18.06 17.10
CA ASN A 64 -16.21 18.36 16.21
C ASN A 64 -16.53 17.93 14.77
N PRO A 65 -16.87 18.87 13.86
CA PRO A 65 -17.30 18.53 12.51
C PRO A 65 -16.13 18.12 11.59
N LEU A 66 -14.87 18.33 11.99
CA LEU A 66 -13.74 18.23 11.07
C LEU A 66 -13.10 16.84 11.06
N LEU A 67 -12.93 16.20 12.22
CA LEU A 67 -12.15 14.96 12.29
C LEU A 67 -12.76 13.87 11.41
N ALA A 68 -14.07 13.67 11.50
CA ALA A 68 -14.78 12.70 10.70
C ALA A 68 -14.68 13.04 9.20
N ARG A 69 -15.00 14.28 8.79
CA ARG A 69 -14.92 14.72 7.38
C ARG A 69 -13.52 14.53 6.79
N VAL A 70 -12.46 14.93 7.50
CA VAL A 70 -11.07 14.76 7.06
C VAL A 70 -10.70 13.27 6.95
N THR A 71 -11.11 12.47 7.93
CA THR A 71 -10.81 11.03 7.97
C THR A 71 -11.49 10.29 6.81
N VAL A 72 -12.79 10.51 6.63
CA VAL A 72 -13.57 9.98 5.51
C VAL A 72 -12.99 10.41 4.18
N ASN A 73 -12.64 11.69 4.01
CA ASN A 73 -12.06 12.18 2.76
C ASN A 73 -10.72 11.49 2.42
N ARG A 74 -9.90 11.21 3.43
CA ARG A 74 -8.64 10.48 3.24
C ARG A 74 -8.85 9.02 2.87
N TRP A 75 -9.78 8.31 3.53
CA TRP A 75 -10.13 6.94 3.14
C TRP A 75 -10.77 6.89 1.76
N TRP A 76 -11.65 7.84 1.45
CA TRP A 76 -12.20 8.01 0.12
C TRP A 76 -11.09 8.18 -0.92
N ALA A 77 -10.10 9.05 -0.68
CA ALA A 77 -8.97 9.22 -1.58
C ALA A 77 -8.11 7.96 -1.72
N GLN A 78 -7.98 7.13 -0.68
CA GLN A 78 -7.29 5.85 -0.76
C GLN A 78 -8.05 4.82 -1.60
N LEU A 79 -9.38 4.87 -1.61
CA LEU A 79 -10.23 3.94 -2.37
C LEU A 79 -10.48 4.41 -3.80
N PHE A 80 -10.75 5.71 -4.00
CA PHE A 80 -11.09 6.32 -5.29
C PHE A 80 -9.92 7.02 -5.99
N GLY A 81 -8.79 7.19 -5.31
CA GLY A 81 -7.58 7.80 -5.83
C GLY A 81 -7.55 9.32 -5.71
N THR A 82 -8.69 9.96 -5.53
CA THR A 82 -8.83 11.39 -5.22
C THR A 82 -9.92 11.57 -4.19
N GLY A 83 -9.70 12.46 -3.21
CA GLY A 83 -10.69 12.76 -2.19
C GLY A 83 -11.91 13.47 -2.77
N LEU A 84 -13.04 13.42 -2.06
CA LEU A 84 -14.19 14.30 -2.34
C LEU A 84 -13.76 15.76 -2.31
N VAL A 85 -12.89 16.11 -1.36
CA VAL A 85 -12.02 17.30 -1.37
C VAL A 85 -10.64 16.85 -1.87
N PRO A 86 -10.14 17.35 -3.01
CA PRO A 86 -8.91 16.84 -3.61
C PRO A 86 -7.65 17.19 -2.79
N THR A 87 -7.68 18.29 -2.04
CA THR A 87 -6.57 18.72 -1.17
C THR A 87 -6.62 17.98 0.16
N LEU A 88 -5.85 16.90 0.28
CA LEU A 88 -5.79 16.11 1.53
C LEU A 88 -5.06 16.81 2.69
N GLU A 89 -4.28 17.84 2.36
CA GLU A 89 -3.43 18.61 3.28
C GLU A 89 -4.12 19.86 3.83
N ASP A 90 -5.13 20.37 3.11
CA ASP A 90 -5.89 21.55 3.50
C ASP A 90 -7.39 21.28 3.38
N PHE A 91 -8.06 21.37 4.52
CA PHE A 91 -9.50 21.20 4.67
C PHE A 91 -10.17 22.49 5.19
N GLY A 92 -9.58 23.65 4.85
CA GLY A 92 -10.06 24.98 5.22
C GLY A 92 -10.81 25.70 4.09
N THR A 93 -11.04 27.01 4.26
CA THR A 93 -11.75 27.82 3.26
C THR A 93 -10.92 28.19 2.03
N GLN A 94 -9.62 27.89 2.05
CA GLN A 94 -8.68 28.12 0.95
C GLN A 94 -8.54 26.88 0.04
N SER A 95 -9.19 25.76 0.40
CA SER A 95 -9.19 24.56 -0.42
C SER A 95 -10.33 24.54 -1.44
N GLU A 96 -10.24 23.62 -2.39
CA GLU A 96 -11.35 23.35 -3.28
C GLU A 96 -12.57 22.81 -2.52
N LEU A 97 -13.76 23.23 -2.95
CA LEU A 97 -15.00 22.69 -2.41
C LEU A 97 -15.13 21.18 -2.69
N PRO A 98 -15.77 20.43 -1.77
CA PRO A 98 -16.07 19.02 -2.01
C PRO A 98 -16.87 18.86 -3.31
N SER A 99 -16.51 17.85 -4.11
CA SER A 99 -17.29 17.47 -5.30
C SER A 99 -18.72 17.04 -4.95
N HIS A 100 -18.89 16.37 -3.80
CA HIS A 100 -20.17 15.88 -3.29
C HIS A 100 -20.28 16.20 -1.79
N PRO A 101 -20.71 17.43 -1.42
CA PRO A 101 -20.71 17.87 -0.01
C PRO A 101 -21.68 17.06 0.86
N GLU A 102 -22.89 16.78 0.36
CA GLU A 102 -23.89 15.99 1.09
C GLU A 102 -23.41 14.56 1.34
N LEU A 103 -22.72 13.95 0.39
CA LEU A 103 -22.14 12.61 0.54
C LEU A 103 -21.03 12.61 1.61
N LEU A 104 -20.15 13.61 1.58
CA LEU A 104 -19.09 13.76 2.57
C LEU A 104 -19.68 13.89 3.98
N ASP A 105 -20.72 14.70 4.12
CA ASP A 105 -21.38 14.96 5.40
C ASP A 105 -22.09 13.72 5.91
N TRP A 106 -22.81 13.03 5.03
CA TRP A 106 -23.47 11.78 5.36
C TRP A 106 -22.48 10.70 5.81
N LEU A 107 -21.37 10.49 5.07
CA LEU A 107 -20.35 9.53 5.45
C LEU A 107 -19.64 9.89 6.76
N ALA A 108 -19.45 11.18 7.03
CA ALA A 108 -18.85 11.66 8.29
C ALA A 108 -19.79 11.40 9.48
N SER A 109 -21.09 11.67 9.33
CA SER A 109 -22.11 11.32 10.33
C SER A 109 -22.19 9.80 10.54
N GLU A 110 -22.20 9.01 9.48
CA GLU A 110 -22.23 7.55 9.56
C GLU A 110 -21.02 6.98 10.31
N LEU A 111 -19.83 7.57 10.13
CA LEU A 111 -18.63 7.17 10.87
C LEU A 111 -18.82 7.39 12.38
N ILE A 112 -19.40 8.52 12.77
CA ILE A 112 -19.64 8.87 14.17
C ILE A 112 -20.73 7.96 14.77
N GLU A 113 -21.88 7.84 14.08
CA GLU A 113 -23.05 7.08 14.53
C GLU A 113 -22.76 5.57 14.64
N SER A 114 -21.90 5.02 13.77
CA SER A 114 -21.44 3.64 13.84
C SER A 114 -20.38 3.38 14.92
N GLY A 115 -20.07 4.38 15.76
CA GLY A 115 -19.08 4.26 16.84
C GLY A 115 -17.64 4.23 16.32
N TRP A 116 -17.34 5.02 15.30
CA TRP A 116 -16.02 5.12 14.65
C TRP A 116 -15.54 3.80 14.01
N SER A 117 -16.48 2.97 13.54
CA SER A 117 -16.17 1.68 12.93
C SER A 117 -15.60 1.82 11.53
N MET A 118 -14.26 1.79 11.42
CA MET A 118 -13.56 1.87 10.12
C MET A 118 -13.99 0.75 9.16
N LYS A 119 -14.17 -0.48 9.68
CA LYS A 119 -14.56 -1.64 8.88
C LYS A 119 -15.95 -1.47 8.28
N HIS A 120 -16.88 -0.90 9.04
CA HIS A 120 -18.24 -0.60 8.58
C HIS A 120 -18.20 0.39 7.42
N LEU A 121 -17.52 1.54 7.61
CA LEU A 121 -17.47 2.56 6.58
C LEU A 121 -16.74 2.09 5.31
N HIS A 122 -15.61 1.37 5.46
CA HIS A 122 -14.93 0.79 4.31
C HIS A 122 -15.83 -0.18 3.55
N LYS A 123 -16.54 -1.08 4.25
CA LYS A 123 -17.50 -1.99 3.61
C LYS A 123 -18.59 -1.23 2.87
N LEU A 124 -19.16 -0.20 3.49
CA LEU A 124 -20.20 0.64 2.89
C LEU A 124 -19.72 1.29 1.59
N ILE A 125 -18.50 1.84 1.59
CA ILE A 125 -17.92 2.48 0.40
C ILE A 125 -17.63 1.45 -0.71
N VAL A 126 -16.94 0.35 -0.40
CA VAL A 126 -16.49 -0.62 -1.42
C VAL A 126 -17.63 -1.50 -1.96
N THR A 127 -18.75 -1.57 -1.25
CA THR A 127 -19.98 -2.24 -1.73
C THR A 127 -20.97 -1.28 -2.39
N SER A 128 -20.63 0.01 -2.49
CA SER A 128 -21.48 0.99 -3.17
C SER A 128 -21.47 0.80 -4.68
N ALA A 129 -22.58 1.19 -5.33
CA ALA A 129 -22.67 1.22 -6.79
C ALA A 129 -21.60 2.13 -7.42
N ALA A 130 -21.14 3.18 -6.72
CA ALA A 130 -20.09 4.06 -7.22
C ALA A 130 -18.73 3.36 -7.32
N PHE A 131 -18.38 2.55 -6.31
CA PHE A 131 -17.12 1.79 -6.29
C PHE A 131 -17.15 0.61 -7.26
N GLN A 132 -18.29 -0.08 -7.35
CA GLN A 132 -18.47 -1.28 -8.19
C GLN A 132 -18.69 -0.98 -9.68
N ARG A 133 -18.67 0.29 -10.09
CA ARG A 133 -18.76 0.67 -11.51
C ARG A 133 -17.59 0.10 -12.31
N SER A 134 -17.83 -0.18 -13.60
CA SER A 134 -16.74 -0.49 -14.53
C SER A 134 -15.75 0.68 -14.61
N ALA A 135 -14.45 0.37 -14.59
CA ALA A 135 -13.38 1.35 -14.78
C ALA A 135 -13.10 1.66 -16.27
N GLN A 136 -13.86 1.06 -17.19
CA GLN A 136 -13.65 1.21 -18.63
C GLN A 136 -13.78 2.68 -19.06
N LEU A 137 -12.78 3.16 -19.80
CA LEU A 137 -12.79 4.49 -20.40
C LEU A 137 -13.58 4.45 -21.71
N THR A 138 -14.70 5.17 -21.75
CA THR A 138 -15.49 5.39 -22.96
C THR A 138 -15.24 6.81 -23.49
N ALA A 139 -15.49 7.06 -24.77
CA ALA A 139 -15.38 8.41 -25.33
C ALA A 139 -16.23 9.43 -24.55
N ILE A 140 -17.43 9.02 -24.12
CA ILE A 140 -18.33 9.85 -23.32
C ILE A 140 -17.72 10.14 -21.94
N SER A 141 -17.24 9.12 -21.22
CA SER A 141 -16.65 9.33 -19.89
C SER A 141 -15.40 10.22 -19.93
N VAL A 142 -14.56 10.05 -20.96
CA VAL A 142 -13.37 10.90 -21.15
C VAL A 142 -13.77 12.35 -21.44
N SER A 143 -14.79 12.57 -22.27
CA SER A 143 -15.25 13.92 -22.62
C SER A 143 -15.94 14.66 -21.46
N LYS A 144 -16.74 13.97 -20.65
CA LYS A 144 -17.57 14.58 -19.59
C LYS A 144 -16.92 14.59 -18.22
N ASP A 145 -16.08 13.60 -17.92
CA ASP A 145 -15.48 13.40 -16.61
C ASP A 145 -14.06 12.78 -16.73
N PRO A 146 -13.11 13.52 -17.33
CA PRO A 146 -11.79 12.99 -17.65
C PRO A 146 -11.01 12.50 -16.44
N VAL A 147 -11.20 13.13 -15.28
CA VAL A 147 -10.49 12.82 -14.02
C VAL A 147 -11.32 11.99 -13.03
N ASN A 148 -12.48 11.49 -13.44
CA ASN A 148 -13.41 10.72 -12.61
C ASN A 148 -13.91 11.47 -11.35
N ARG A 149 -14.03 12.81 -11.42
CA ARG A 149 -14.49 13.67 -10.30
C ARG A 149 -15.97 13.44 -9.99
N TYR A 150 -16.77 13.10 -10.98
CA TYR A 150 -18.20 12.82 -10.84
C TYR A 150 -18.50 11.33 -10.69
N LEU A 151 -17.46 10.52 -10.44
CA LEU A 151 -17.56 9.08 -10.21
C LEU A 151 -18.26 8.36 -11.38
N SER A 152 -18.07 8.86 -12.61
CA SER A 152 -18.68 8.31 -13.83
C SER A 152 -18.28 6.85 -14.10
N ARG A 153 -17.15 6.41 -13.52
CA ARG A 153 -16.59 5.06 -13.64
C ARG A 153 -15.97 4.61 -12.32
N GLY A 154 -15.67 3.32 -12.22
CA GLY A 154 -14.95 2.76 -11.07
C GLY A 154 -13.54 3.33 -10.94
N PRO A 155 -12.95 3.32 -9.74
CA PRO A 155 -11.56 3.71 -9.58
C PRO A 155 -10.63 2.74 -10.30
N ARG A 156 -9.58 3.29 -10.93
CA ARG A 156 -8.46 2.51 -11.46
C ARG A 156 -7.20 3.33 -11.35
N PHE A 157 -6.29 2.93 -10.47
CA PHE A 157 -5.01 3.61 -10.31
C PHE A 157 -3.97 2.72 -9.63
N ARG A 158 -2.71 3.11 -9.78
CA ARG A 158 -1.56 2.37 -9.24
C ARG A 158 -1.59 2.23 -7.73
N LEU A 159 -1.40 0.99 -7.28
CA LEU A 159 -1.16 0.65 -5.89
C LEU A 159 0.09 1.38 -5.37
N PRO A 160 0.12 1.80 -4.09
CA PRO A 160 1.34 2.27 -3.44
C PRO A 160 2.44 1.20 -3.45
N ALA A 161 3.71 1.62 -3.38
CA ALA A 161 4.88 0.74 -3.34
C ALA A 161 4.76 -0.48 -2.43
N GLU A 162 4.31 -0.27 -1.19
CA GLU A 162 4.15 -1.32 -0.20
C GLU A 162 3.07 -2.33 -0.62
N MET A 163 1.98 -1.84 -1.22
CA MET A 163 0.89 -2.67 -1.70
C MET A 163 1.24 -3.42 -2.99
N ILE A 164 2.05 -2.86 -3.90
CA ILE A 164 2.53 -3.59 -5.08
C ILE A 164 3.31 -4.84 -4.64
N ARG A 165 4.22 -4.68 -3.67
CA ARG A 165 4.96 -5.80 -3.08
C ARG A 165 4.02 -6.79 -2.40
N ASP A 166 3.15 -6.30 -1.52
CA ASP A 166 2.25 -7.16 -0.73
C ASP A 166 1.27 -7.92 -1.63
N ASN A 167 0.80 -7.31 -2.72
CA ASN A 167 -0.07 -7.94 -3.71
C ASN A 167 0.66 -9.08 -4.43
N ALA A 168 1.88 -8.86 -4.92
CA ALA A 168 2.67 -9.91 -5.57
C ALA A 168 3.00 -11.07 -4.60
N LEU A 169 3.28 -10.77 -3.32
CA LEU A 169 3.44 -11.78 -2.27
C LEU A 169 2.15 -12.59 -2.03
N ALA A 170 0.99 -11.92 -2.01
CA ALA A 170 -0.30 -12.57 -1.81
C ALA A 170 -0.68 -13.48 -3.00
N ILE A 171 -0.53 -12.97 -4.22
CA ILE A 171 -0.81 -13.70 -5.47
C ILE A 171 0.10 -14.93 -5.58
N SER A 172 1.38 -14.79 -5.25
CA SER A 172 2.34 -15.90 -5.27
C SER A 172 2.19 -16.90 -4.13
N GLY A 173 1.41 -16.58 -3.09
CA GLY A 173 1.24 -17.43 -1.90
C GLY A 173 2.41 -17.36 -0.92
N LEU A 174 3.32 -16.40 -1.06
CA LEU A 174 4.47 -16.22 -0.17
C LEU A 174 4.19 -15.29 1.01
N LEU A 175 3.11 -14.49 0.96
CA LEU A 175 2.83 -13.48 1.98
C LEU A 175 2.77 -14.08 3.39
N SER A 176 3.70 -13.66 4.25
CA SER A 176 3.64 -13.98 5.68
C SER A 176 2.68 -13.04 6.41
N GLU A 177 1.75 -13.63 7.17
CA GLU A 177 0.81 -12.92 8.04
C GLU A 177 1.39 -12.60 9.42
N LYS A 178 2.68 -12.86 9.64
CA LYS A 178 3.35 -12.63 10.93
C LYS A 178 3.30 -11.17 11.35
N MET A 179 2.52 -10.92 12.41
CA MET A 179 2.37 -9.61 13.03
C MET A 179 3.45 -9.34 14.09
N TYR A 180 3.72 -8.05 14.32
CA TYR A 180 4.65 -7.53 15.33
C TYR A 180 6.12 -7.94 15.12
N GLY A 181 6.98 -7.62 16.08
CA GLY A 181 8.41 -7.93 16.00
C GLY A 181 9.23 -6.91 15.21
N PRO A 182 10.52 -7.19 15.00
CA PRO A 182 11.45 -6.23 14.42
C PRO A 182 11.18 -5.98 12.93
N PRO A 183 11.66 -4.84 12.39
CA PRO A 183 11.72 -4.57 10.96
C PRO A 183 12.50 -5.64 10.20
N ILE A 184 12.09 -5.89 8.96
CA ILE A 184 12.71 -6.83 8.03
C ILE A 184 13.59 -6.12 7.01
N MET A 185 14.48 -6.89 6.38
CA MET A 185 15.33 -6.47 5.27
C MET A 185 15.11 -7.44 4.11
N PRO A 186 14.24 -7.14 3.14
CA PRO A 186 14.10 -7.94 1.92
C PRO A 186 15.39 -7.97 1.09
N TYR A 187 15.33 -8.65 -0.06
CA TYR A 187 16.38 -8.52 -1.05
C TYR A 187 16.60 -7.05 -1.44
N GLN A 188 17.86 -6.62 -1.48
CA GLN A 188 18.31 -5.35 -2.03
C GLN A 188 19.61 -5.61 -2.79
N PRO A 189 19.84 -4.96 -3.94
CA PRO A 189 21.14 -5.00 -4.61
C PRO A 189 22.27 -4.51 -3.70
N GLU A 190 23.46 -5.07 -3.87
CA GLU A 190 24.64 -4.68 -3.10
C GLU A 190 25.02 -3.21 -3.33
N ARG A 191 25.75 -2.63 -2.38
CA ARG A 191 26.35 -1.27 -2.46
C ARG A 191 25.37 -0.10 -2.52
N ILE A 192 24.04 -0.34 -2.41
CA ILE A 192 23.05 0.74 -2.28
C ILE A 192 22.99 1.24 -0.83
N TRP A 193 23.09 0.33 0.14
CA TRP A 193 23.10 0.70 1.55
C TRP A 193 24.42 1.36 1.94
N ARG A 194 24.45 2.69 1.95
CA ARG A 194 25.60 3.48 2.42
C ARG A 194 25.56 3.59 3.95
N SER A 195 26.48 2.88 4.61
CA SER A 195 26.74 3.01 6.04
C SER A 195 27.87 4.00 6.27
N VAL A 196 27.56 5.16 6.87
CA VAL A 196 28.58 6.11 7.34
C VAL A 196 28.75 5.96 8.87
N GLY A 197 29.94 5.61 9.34
CA GLY A 197 30.27 5.46 10.76
C GLY A 197 30.44 4.02 11.26
N ARG A 198 31.19 3.83 12.36
CA ARG A 198 31.67 2.52 12.85
C ARG A 198 30.59 1.52 13.30
N ASN A 199 29.40 1.98 13.72
CA ASN A 199 28.37 1.15 14.35
C ASN A 199 27.01 1.15 13.61
N GLN A 200 26.96 1.46 12.32
CA GLN A 200 25.67 1.47 11.60
C GLN A 200 25.20 0.05 11.22
N PRO A 201 23.87 -0.23 11.28
CA PRO A 201 23.30 -1.51 10.85
C PRO A 201 23.69 -1.81 9.41
N LYS A 202 24.13 -3.05 9.15
CA LYS A 202 24.35 -3.56 7.78
C LYS A 202 23.01 -4.05 7.21
N TRP A 203 22.82 -3.90 5.91
CA TRP A 203 21.71 -4.57 5.23
C TRP A 203 22.03 -6.06 5.12
N VAL A 204 21.30 -6.89 5.85
CA VAL A 204 21.40 -8.35 5.79
C VAL A 204 20.05 -8.87 5.34
N ALA A 205 19.97 -9.26 4.06
CA ALA A 205 18.72 -9.74 3.50
C ALA A 205 18.24 -10.99 4.26
N ALA A 206 16.97 -10.99 4.67
CA ALA A 206 16.33 -12.11 5.34
C ALA A 206 16.35 -13.36 4.44
N LYS A 207 16.54 -14.52 5.07
CA LYS A 207 16.64 -15.83 4.40
C LYS A 207 15.53 -16.80 4.80
N ASP A 208 14.69 -16.39 5.74
CA ASP A 208 13.59 -17.11 6.35
C ASP A 208 12.25 -16.45 5.95
N GLU A 209 11.18 -16.75 6.69
CA GLU A 209 9.85 -16.19 6.51
C GLU A 209 9.85 -14.65 6.48
N ASP A 210 10.74 -13.99 7.23
CA ASP A 210 10.81 -12.53 7.30
C ASP A 210 11.14 -11.90 5.93
N ARG A 211 11.64 -12.66 4.95
CA ARG A 211 11.83 -12.21 3.57
C ARG A 211 10.51 -11.86 2.87
N PHE A 212 9.41 -12.50 3.27
CA PHE A 212 8.11 -12.43 2.62
C PHE A 212 7.04 -11.74 3.48
N ARG A 213 7.45 -11.02 4.52
CA ARG A 213 6.52 -10.21 5.32
C ARG A 213 6.13 -8.92 4.59
N ARG A 214 4.99 -8.39 5.05
CA ARG A 214 4.38 -7.16 4.53
C ARG A 214 5.35 -5.99 4.45
N GLY A 215 5.19 -5.16 3.43
CA GLY A 215 5.96 -3.95 3.17
C GLY A 215 6.00 -2.99 4.35
N ALA A 216 4.95 -2.99 5.18
CA ALA A 216 4.86 -2.24 6.43
C ALA A 216 5.99 -2.56 7.44
N TYR A 217 6.60 -3.75 7.36
CA TYR A 217 7.72 -4.16 8.22
C TYR A 217 9.09 -3.86 7.61
N VAL A 218 9.17 -3.42 6.36
CA VAL A 218 10.46 -3.13 5.71
C VAL A 218 11.15 -1.97 6.40
N VAL A 219 12.41 -2.16 6.77
CA VAL A 219 13.18 -1.12 7.44
C VAL A 219 13.29 0.12 6.56
N TRP A 220 12.98 1.28 7.13
CA TRP A 220 13.02 2.56 6.44
C TRP A 220 14.10 3.47 7.04
N LYS A 221 15.22 3.62 6.32
CA LYS A 221 16.27 4.57 6.70
C LYS A 221 16.15 5.83 5.85
N ARG A 222 15.96 6.98 6.50
CA ARG A 222 15.80 8.29 5.83
C ARG A 222 16.88 8.59 4.78
N ALA A 223 18.14 8.24 5.06
CA ALA A 223 19.26 8.50 4.15
C ALA A 223 19.50 7.41 3.09
N ALA A 224 18.84 6.26 3.19
CA ALA A 224 18.97 5.15 2.25
C ALA A 224 17.66 4.32 2.28
N PRO A 225 16.59 4.82 1.62
CA PRO A 225 15.31 4.11 1.58
C PRO A 225 15.43 2.80 0.78
N TYR A 226 14.44 1.93 0.92
CA TYR A 226 14.41 0.68 0.17
C TYR A 226 14.22 0.97 -1.34
N PRO A 227 15.12 0.52 -2.24
CA PRO A 227 15.16 0.99 -3.64
C PRO A 227 13.92 0.68 -4.43
N SER A 228 13.33 -0.51 -4.24
CA SER A 228 12.07 -0.86 -4.88
C SER A 228 10.96 0.12 -4.47
N PHE A 229 10.89 0.51 -3.19
CA PHE A 229 9.90 1.49 -2.74
C PHE A 229 10.12 2.88 -3.35
N ILE A 230 11.37 3.33 -3.48
CA ILE A 230 11.69 4.60 -4.16
C ILE A 230 11.21 4.55 -5.61
N ASN A 231 11.48 3.44 -6.31
CA ASN A 231 11.09 3.29 -7.70
C ASN A 231 9.57 3.31 -7.91
N PHE A 232 8.79 2.90 -6.90
CA PHE A 232 7.32 2.95 -6.87
C PHE A 232 6.78 4.14 -6.04
N ASP A 233 7.48 5.27 -6.07
CA ASP A 233 7.04 6.58 -5.54
C ASP A 233 6.78 6.64 -4.02
N ALA A 234 7.40 5.76 -3.24
CA ALA A 234 7.32 5.86 -1.78
C ALA A 234 8.08 7.10 -1.25
N PRO A 235 7.51 7.86 -0.31
CA PRO A 235 8.11 9.11 0.18
C PRO A 235 9.33 8.85 1.07
N ASP A 236 10.43 9.60 0.91
CA ASP A 236 11.70 9.37 1.65
C ASP A 236 11.65 9.55 3.19
N ARG A 237 10.49 9.96 3.73
CA ARG A 237 10.22 10.33 5.14
C ARG A 237 11.10 11.49 5.64
N GLY A 238 11.65 12.30 4.74
CA GLY A 238 12.29 13.57 5.06
C GLY A 238 11.28 14.63 5.47
N THR A 239 10.07 14.57 4.91
CA THR A 239 8.92 15.43 5.23
C THR A 239 7.66 14.59 5.42
N CYS A 240 6.62 15.20 6.01
CA CYS A 240 5.29 14.60 6.03
C CYS A 240 4.71 14.66 4.62
N THR A 241 4.23 13.52 4.11
CA THR A 241 3.62 13.42 2.78
C THR A 241 2.22 12.86 2.93
N VAL A 242 1.21 13.70 2.76
CA VAL A 242 -0.20 13.27 2.87
C VAL A 242 -0.70 12.79 1.52
N ASN A 243 -0.36 13.50 0.44
CA ASN A 243 -0.64 13.06 -0.92
C ASN A 243 0.61 12.45 -1.57
N ARG A 244 0.56 11.15 -1.91
CA ARG A 244 1.67 10.45 -2.57
C ARG A 244 1.57 10.61 -4.08
N GLY A 245 2.70 10.94 -4.71
CA GLY A 245 2.81 10.93 -6.17
C GLY A 245 2.59 9.52 -6.74
N ARG A 246 2.15 9.46 -7.99
CA ARG A 246 2.00 8.21 -8.76
C ARG A 246 2.58 8.43 -10.14
N SER A 247 3.66 7.74 -10.44
CA SER A 247 4.30 7.77 -11.75
C SER A 247 4.06 6.47 -12.50
N ASN A 248 4.17 6.53 -13.83
CA ASN A 248 4.21 5.36 -14.68
C ASN A 248 5.46 5.38 -15.55
N THR A 249 6.50 4.72 -15.07
CA THR A 249 7.81 4.72 -15.74
C THR A 249 8.16 3.33 -16.26
N PRO A 250 8.89 3.22 -17.39
CA PRO A 250 9.39 1.92 -17.86
C PRO A 250 10.26 1.19 -16.83
N LEU A 251 10.95 1.93 -15.95
CA LEU A 251 11.79 1.35 -14.89
C LEU A 251 10.97 0.57 -13.86
N GLN A 252 9.72 0.95 -13.61
CA GLN A 252 8.81 0.20 -12.73
C GLN A 252 8.47 -1.17 -13.33
N ALA A 253 8.11 -1.23 -14.61
CA ALA A 253 7.86 -2.50 -15.30
C ALA A 253 9.12 -3.38 -15.34
N LEU A 254 10.29 -2.80 -15.64
CA LEU A 254 11.55 -3.54 -15.61
C LEU A 254 11.91 -4.04 -14.22
N THR A 255 11.53 -3.32 -13.16
CA THR A 255 11.73 -3.77 -11.77
C THR A 255 10.90 -5.00 -11.46
N LEU A 256 9.63 -5.03 -11.87
CA LEU A 256 8.78 -6.21 -11.66
C LEU A 256 9.29 -7.44 -12.42
N LEU A 257 9.81 -7.25 -13.64
CA LEU A 257 10.32 -8.35 -14.44
C LEU A 257 11.64 -8.93 -13.92
N ASN A 258 12.50 -8.11 -13.33
CA ASN A 258 13.92 -8.44 -13.13
C ASN A 258 14.43 -8.35 -11.70
N ASP A 259 13.77 -7.61 -10.80
CA ASP A 259 14.23 -7.54 -9.40
C ASP A 259 14.09 -8.93 -8.76
N PRO A 260 15.15 -9.48 -8.15
CA PRO A 260 15.13 -10.81 -7.55
C PRO A 260 13.97 -11.05 -6.58
N ALA A 261 13.47 -10.01 -5.89
CA ALA A 261 12.29 -10.16 -5.05
C ALA A 261 11.04 -10.52 -5.86
N PHE A 262 10.82 -9.89 -7.01
CA PHE A 262 9.65 -10.17 -7.86
C PHE A 262 9.84 -11.44 -8.70
N VAL A 263 11.08 -11.77 -9.08
CA VAL A 263 11.42 -13.05 -9.70
C VAL A 263 11.09 -14.22 -8.76
N GLU A 264 11.42 -14.10 -7.46
CA GLU A 264 11.04 -15.10 -6.45
C GLU A 264 9.52 -15.27 -6.34
N MET A 265 8.76 -14.18 -6.40
CA MET A 265 7.29 -14.21 -6.38
C MET A 265 6.71 -14.82 -7.66
N ALA A 266 7.27 -14.51 -8.83
CA ALA A 266 6.84 -15.10 -10.10
C ALA A 266 7.11 -16.63 -10.13
N LEU A 267 8.26 -17.06 -9.60
CA LEU A 267 8.58 -18.49 -9.50
C LEU A 267 7.64 -19.21 -8.52
N ALA A 268 7.34 -18.60 -7.39
CA ALA A 268 6.36 -19.14 -6.44
C ALA A 268 4.94 -19.17 -7.02
N LEU A 269 4.54 -18.16 -7.80
CA LEU A 269 3.26 -18.18 -8.51
C LEU A 269 3.21 -19.31 -9.54
N ALA A 270 4.29 -19.56 -10.29
CA ALA A 270 4.36 -20.69 -11.23
C ALA A 270 4.21 -22.04 -10.50
N ASP A 271 4.89 -22.22 -9.37
CA ASP A 271 4.75 -23.40 -8.53
C ASP A 271 3.31 -23.55 -8.01
N ARG A 272 2.70 -22.43 -7.58
CA ARG A 272 1.32 -22.37 -7.12
C ARG A 272 0.32 -22.76 -8.20
N ILE A 273 0.50 -22.29 -9.44
CA ILE A 273 -0.34 -22.67 -10.58
C ILE A 273 -0.25 -24.17 -10.83
N LEU A 274 0.96 -24.73 -10.82
CA LEU A 274 1.16 -26.16 -11.10
C LEU A 274 0.63 -27.09 -10.01
N SER A 275 0.65 -26.65 -8.75
CA SER A 275 0.34 -27.48 -7.58
C SER A 275 -1.06 -27.28 -7.00
N GLU A 276 -1.65 -26.08 -7.13
CA GLU A 276 -2.96 -25.75 -6.55
C GLU A 276 -4.08 -25.61 -7.58
N SER A 277 -3.76 -25.55 -8.88
CA SER A 277 -4.79 -25.55 -9.92
C SER A 277 -5.62 -26.85 -9.82
N PRO A 278 -6.96 -26.76 -9.89
CA PRO A 278 -7.84 -27.93 -9.83
C PRO A 278 -7.73 -28.84 -11.06
N SER A 279 -7.03 -28.38 -12.10
CA SER A 279 -6.87 -29.09 -13.37
C SER A 279 -5.42 -29.05 -13.84
N THR A 280 -5.03 -30.10 -14.56
CA THR A 280 -3.76 -30.20 -15.29
C THR A 280 -3.83 -29.58 -16.68
N ASP A 281 -5.02 -29.21 -17.14
CA ASP A 281 -5.21 -28.52 -18.41
C ASP A 281 -4.66 -27.08 -18.36
N ASP A 282 -3.94 -26.67 -19.40
CA ASP A 282 -3.26 -25.39 -19.42
C ASP A 282 -4.23 -24.20 -19.48
N ARG A 283 -5.39 -24.35 -20.13
CA ARG A 283 -6.41 -23.29 -20.17
C ARG A 283 -6.98 -23.04 -18.78
N GLU A 284 -7.29 -24.11 -18.05
CA GLU A 284 -7.74 -24.02 -16.66
C GLU A 284 -6.68 -23.41 -15.74
N ARG A 285 -5.40 -23.75 -15.94
CA ARG A 285 -4.28 -23.15 -15.19
C ARG A 285 -4.12 -21.67 -15.46
N VAL A 286 -4.22 -21.23 -16.71
CA VAL A 286 -4.22 -19.79 -17.07
C VAL A 286 -5.41 -19.08 -16.41
N ARG A 287 -6.61 -19.68 -16.47
CA ARG A 287 -7.80 -19.12 -15.83
C ARG A 287 -7.63 -18.99 -14.31
N TYR A 288 -7.05 -20.00 -13.66
CA TYR A 288 -6.72 -19.98 -12.25
C TYR A 288 -5.74 -18.85 -11.92
N ALA A 289 -4.64 -18.74 -12.68
CA ALA A 289 -3.63 -17.69 -12.50
C ALA A 289 -4.21 -16.28 -12.62
N MET A 290 -5.08 -16.06 -13.62
CA MET A 290 -5.72 -14.76 -13.86
C MET A 290 -6.72 -14.43 -12.75
N LYS A 291 -7.49 -15.40 -12.24
CA LYS A 291 -8.34 -15.18 -11.05
C LYS A 291 -7.55 -14.77 -9.83
N LEU A 292 -6.39 -15.39 -9.59
CA LEU A 292 -5.52 -15.01 -8.48
C LEU A 292 -4.99 -13.58 -8.62
N ALA A 293 -4.55 -13.20 -9.82
CA ALA A 293 -3.85 -11.92 -10.04
C ALA A 293 -4.78 -10.72 -10.23
N VAL A 294 -5.87 -10.88 -10.97
CA VAL A 294 -6.76 -9.78 -11.38
C VAL A 294 -8.23 -9.98 -10.96
N SER A 295 -8.53 -11.03 -10.18
CA SER A 295 -9.87 -11.29 -9.61
C SER A 295 -11.01 -11.42 -10.64
N ARG A 296 -10.70 -11.79 -11.89
CA ARG A 296 -11.68 -12.07 -12.96
C ARG A 296 -11.22 -13.23 -13.83
N ASP A 297 -12.14 -13.77 -14.62
CA ASP A 297 -11.79 -14.68 -15.70
C ASP A 297 -11.01 -13.95 -16.80
N ALA A 298 -10.04 -14.66 -17.39
CA ALA A 298 -9.32 -14.19 -18.56
C ALA A 298 -10.23 -14.27 -19.79
N GLU A 299 -10.22 -13.23 -20.61
CA GLU A 299 -10.91 -13.23 -21.90
C GLU A 299 -10.24 -14.21 -22.87
N ASP A 300 -10.97 -14.69 -23.88
CA ASP A 300 -10.48 -15.71 -24.80
C ASP A 300 -9.17 -15.30 -25.50
N HIS A 301 -9.04 -14.02 -25.84
CA HIS A 301 -7.85 -13.48 -26.47
C HIS A 301 -6.65 -13.41 -25.49
N GLU A 302 -6.88 -13.05 -24.23
CA GLU A 302 -5.85 -13.02 -23.18
C GLU A 302 -5.36 -14.44 -22.87
N GLN A 303 -6.29 -15.39 -22.77
CA GLN A 303 -5.94 -16.81 -22.61
C GLN A 303 -5.07 -17.30 -23.75
N GLN A 304 -5.44 -16.98 -25.00
CA GLN A 304 -4.68 -17.43 -26.16
C GLN A 304 -3.24 -16.89 -26.14
N ILE A 305 -3.04 -15.61 -25.81
CA ILE A 305 -1.71 -15.00 -25.70
C ILE A 305 -0.85 -15.72 -24.64
N LEU A 306 -1.40 -16.01 -23.48
CA LEU A 306 -0.67 -16.68 -22.40
C LEU A 306 -0.34 -18.15 -22.73
N LEU A 307 -1.22 -18.84 -23.46
CA LEU A 307 -0.99 -20.21 -23.94
C LEU A 307 0.07 -20.25 -25.05
N ASP A 308 0.06 -19.27 -25.94
CA ASP A 308 1.08 -19.13 -27.00
C ASP A 308 2.46 -18.84 -26.39
N LEU A 309 2.50 -18.00 -25.35
CA LEU A 309 3.70 -17.76 -24.55
C LEU A 309 4.19 -19.08 -23.91
N LEU A 310 3.32 -19.81 -23.22
CA LEU A 310 3.66 -21.09 -22.59
C LEU A 310 4.22 -22.09 -23.60
N THR A 311 3.56 -22.23 -24.76
CA THR A 311 3.97 -23.13 -25.84
C THR A 311 5.34 -22.74 -26.40
N THR A 312 5.57 -21.44 -26.57
CA THR A 312 6.86 -20.91 -27.02
C THR A 312 7.97 -21.22 -26.01
N GLU A 313 7.71 -20.98 -24.72
CA GLU A 313 8.67 -21.21 -23.65
C GLU A 313 9.01 -22.69 -23.48
N ARG A 314 8.01 -23.58 -23.55
CA ARG A 314 8.25 -25.04 -23.57
C ARG A 314 9.19 -25.44 -24.72
N ARG A 315 8.99 -24.89 -25.92
CA ARG A 315 9.86 -25.15 -27.08
C ARG A 315 11.28 -24.64 -26.86
N VAL A 316 11.43 -23.42 -26.36
CA VAL A 316 12.75 -22.82 -26.08
C VAL A 316 13.52 -23.63 -25.03
N LEU A 317 12.81 -24.19 -24.05
CA LEU A 317 13.42 -24.91 -22.93
C LEU A 317 13.79 -26.38 -23.24
N GLN A 318 13.30 -26.98 -24.34
CA GLN A 318 13.54 -28.39 -24.69
C GLN A 318 15.02 -28.79 -24.67
N ASP A 319 15.90 -27.92 -25.20
CA ASP A 319 17.33 -28.18 -25.30
C ASP A 319 18.19 -27.22 -24.45
N GLN A 320 17.56 -26.46 -23.54
CA GLN A 320 18.23 -25.42 -22.75
C GLN A 320 18.23 -25.72 -21.25
N ALA A 321 18.87 -26.82 -20.85
CA ALA A 321 18.98 -27.21 -19.44
C ALA A 321 19.56 -26.12 -18.53
N GLN A 322 20.49 -25.30 -19.04
CA GLN A 322 21.04 -24.16 -18.28
C GLN A 322 19.99 -23.06 -18.04
N LEU A 323 19.13 -22.80 -19.02
CA LEU A 323 18.05 -21.81 -18.87
C LEU A 323 16.99 -22.29 -17.89
N VAL A 324 16.62 -23.58 -17.96
CA VAL A 324 15.72 -24.20 -16.98
C VAL A 324 16.28 -24.00 -15.57
N LYS A 325 17.55 -24.35 -15.34
CA LYS A 325 18.21 -24.17 -14.05
C LYS A 325 18.24 -22.70 -13.61
N ALA A 326 18.54 -21.77 -14.52
CA ALA A 326 18.59 -20.35 -14.19
C ALA A 326 17.23 -19.80 -13.76
N ARG A 327 16.14 -20.26 -14.38
CA ARG A 327 14.77 -19.81 -14.07
C ARG A 327 14.16 -20.46 -12.83
N THR A 328 14.57 -21.67 -12.47
CA THR A 328 14.07 -22.37 -11.26
C THR A 328 14.99 -22.24 -10.06
N MET A 329 16.13 -21.57 -10.20
CA MET A 329 17.06 -21.39 -9.09
C MET A 329 16.49 -20.46 -8.03
N THR A 330 16.29 -20.98 -6.83
CA THR A 330 15.89 -20.20 -5.66
C THR A 330 17.11 -19.59 -4.97
N SER A 331 17.10 -18.29 -4.71
CA SER A 331 18.20 -17.63 -3.97
C SER A 331 18.09 -17.79 -2.43
N VAL A 332 17.04 -18.48 -1.95
CA VAL A 332 16.59 -18.43 -0.56
C VAL A 332 16.05 -19.78 -0.08
N PRO A 333 16.50 -20.28 1.09
CA PRO A 333 15.96 -21.51 1.67
C PRO A 333 14.47 -21.47 2.03
N ALA A 334 13.92 -20.28 2.31
CA ALA A 334 12.51 -20.11 2.67
C ALA A 334 11.54 -20.37 1.50
N LEU A 335 12.00 -20.21 0.25
CA LEU A 335 11.20 -20.51 -0.94
C LEU A 335 11.29 -22.00 -1.25
N LYS A 336 10.28 -22.77 -0.82
CA LYS A 336 10.19 -24.21 -1.05
C LYS A 336 9.25 -24.50 -2.20
N LEU A 337 9.80 -24.93 -3.33
CA LEU A 337 9.04 -25.34 -4.51
C LEU A 337 8.45 -26.74 -4.29
N ARG A 338 7.21 -26.96 -4.75
CA ARG A 338 6.48 -28.22 -4.64
C ARG A 338 6.54 -29.04 -5.93
N SER A 339 6.64 -28.38 -7.08
CA SER A 339 6.74 -29.02 -8.39
C SER A 339 8.02 -29.84 -8.49
N ASN A 340 7.90 -31.07 -9.00
CA ASN A 340 9.06 -31.92 -9.33
C ASN A 340 9.51 -31.75 -10.79
N ASP A 341 8.67 -31.14 -11.63
CA ASP A 341 8.98 -30.87 -13.03
C ASP A 341 9.56 -29.46 -13.17
N MET A 342 10.89 -29.37 -13.19
CA MET A 342 11.61 -28.10 -13.31
C MET A 342 11.47 -27.48 -14.70
N GLN A 343 11.28 -28.29 -15.75
CA GLN A 343 11.14 -27.79 -17.11
C GLN A 343 9.79 -27.11 -17.28
N GLU A 344 8.75 -27.74 -16.78
CA GLU A 344 7.40 -27.17 -16.75
C GLU A 344 7.33 -25.95 -15.82
N LEU A 345 7.97 -26.01 -14.65
CA LEU A 345 8.07 -24.86 -13.75
C LEU A 345 8.75 -23.65 -14.41
N ALA A 346 9.84 -23.88 -15.16
CA ALA A 346 10.54 -22.82 -15.89
C ALA A 346 9.71 -22.22 -17.04
N ALA A 347 8.81 -22.99 -17.63
CA ALA A 347 7.88 -22.50 -18.66
C ALA A 347 6.78 -21.65 -18.03
N TRP A 348 6.15 -22.14 -16.95
CA TRP A 348 5.14 -21.38 -16.20
C TRP A 348 5.70 -20.15 -15.49
N PHE A 349 6.97 -20.14 -15.14
CA PHE A 349 7.65 -18.95 -14.61
C PHE A 349 7.51 -17.75 -15.56
N ALA A 350 7.65 -17.96 -16.87
CA ALA A 350 7.52 -16.87 -17.84
C ALA A 350 6.08 -16.32 -17.89
N VAL A 351 5.08 -17.22 -17.84
CA VAL A 351 3.66 -16.85 -17.79
C VAL A 351 3.34 -16.12 -16.49
N ALA A 352 3.79 -16.63 -15.35
CA ALA A 352 3.60 -16.01 -14.04
C ALA A 352 4.26 -14.62 -13.95
N ASN A 353 5.47 -14.48 -14.49
CA ASN A 353 6.18 -13.19 -14.55
C ASN A 353 5.42 -12.17 -15.43
N ALA A 354 4.92 -12.61 -16.59
CA ALA A 354 4.08 -11.76 -17.44
C ALA A 354 2.79 -11.30 -16.72
N ILE A 355 2.11 -12.21 -16.02
CA ILE A 355 0.88 -11.91 -15.26
C ILE A 355 1.16 -10.92 -14.13
N LEU A 356 2.23 -11.12 -13.35
CA LEU A 356 2.60 -10.19 -12.26
C LEU A 356 3.00 -8.80 -12.76
N ASN A 357 3.41 -8.68 -14.03
CA ASN A 357 3.79 -7.41 -14.65
C ASN A 357 2.66 -6.76 -15.48
N LEU A 358 1.44 -7.30 -15.44
CA LEU A 358 0.28 -6.65 -16.06
C LEU A 358 -0.03 -5.33 -15.34
N ASP A 359 -0.45 -4.32 -16.10
CA ASP A 359 -0.94 -3.05 -15.53
C ASP A 359 -2.12 -3.28 -14.56
N GLU A 360 -2.98 -4.26 -14.87
CA GLU A 360 -4.11 -4.63 -14.01
C GLU A 360 -3.67 -5.20 -12.66
N THR A 361 -2.58 -5.98 -12.62
CA THR A 361 -2.06 -6.57 -11.38
C THR A 361 -1.45 -5.51 -10.43
N MET A 362 -1.03 -4.36 -10.97
CA MET A 362 -0.46 -3.26 -10.19
C MET A 362 -1.46 -2.17 -9.80
N ASN A 363 -2.69 -2.25 -10.31
CA ASN A 363 -3.72 -1.24 -10.09
C ASN A 363 -4.82 -1.79 -9.19
N GLN A 364 -5.45 -0.91 -8.42
CA GLN A 364 -6.69 -1.19 -7.69
C GLN A 364 -7.88 -0.52 -8.35
#